data_AF-A0A3S0BR35-F1
#
_entry.id   AF-A0A3S0BR35-F1
#
_cell.length_a   1.000
_cell.length_b   1.000
_cell.length_c   1.000
_cell.angle_alpha   90.00
_cell.angle_beta   90.00
_cell.angle_gamma   90.00
#
_symmetry.space_group_name_H-M   'P 1'
#
loop_
_entity.id
_entity.type
_entity.pdbx_description
1 polymer ?
#
loop_
_entity_poly.entity_id
_entity_poly.type
_entity_poly.pdbx_seq_one_letter_code
_entity_poly.pdbx_strand_id
1 'polypeptide(L)'
;MNGKIRISKVTDSTKDEDFIRITLQDTTSKIQFLTVDVSLDDFARALFGIENTPCELTFNNLKAIGKTKEVKMFEVQTDEMWVLPTERLEFLARDGWQIQLSSKLNSRNYRLNSADSQYKFTASVMFERFV
;
A
#
# COMPACT_ATOMS: atom_id res chain seq x y z
N MET A 1 13.74 12.92 12.18
CA MET A 1 12.56 12.28 11.53
C MET A 1 11.64 13.41 11.11
N ASN A 2 11.30 13.50 9.82
CA ASN A 2 10.47 14.57 9.28
C ASN A 2 9.13 13.96 8.82
N GLY A 3 8.03 14.59 9.20
CA GLY A 3 6.68 14.11 8.89
C GLY A 3 5.87 15.12 8.09
N LYS A 4 4.85 14.64 7.39
CA LYS A 4 3.77 15.46 6.81
C LYS A 4 2.46 15.07 7.44
N ILE A 5 1.67 16.09 7.78
CA ILE A 5 0.28 15.94 8.19
C ILE A 5 -0.58 16.34 7.00
N ARG A 6 -1.52 15.48 6.62
CA ARG A 6 -2.56 15.81 5.64
C ARG A 6 -3.91 15.70 6.31
N ILE A 7 -4.74 16.72 6.15
CA ILE A 7 -6.14 16.73 6.59
C ILE A 7 -6.99 16.84 5.34
N SER A 8 -7.98 15.98 5.19
CA SER A 8 -8.89 16.00 4.04
C SER A 8 -10.28 15.53 4.42
N LYS A 9 -11.30 16.17 3.85
CA LYS A 9 -12.66 15.62 3.82
C LYS A 9 -12.68 14.41 2.88
N VAL A 10 -13.23 13.30 3.36
CA VAL A 10 -13.46 12.10 2.57
C VAL A 10 -14.96 11.91 2.43
N THR A 11 -15.39 11.79 1.18
CA THR A 11 -16.74 11.37 0.82
C THR A 11 -16.63 9.94 0.33
N ASP A 12 -17.16 9.01 1.11
CA ASP A 12 -17.13 7.59 0.81
C ASP A 12 -18.54 7.15 0.41
N SER A 13 -18.74 6.78 -0.85
CA SER A 13 -20.05 6.33 -1.35
C SER A 13 -20.54 5.02 -0.72
N THR A 14 -19.70 4.34 0.07
CA THR A 14 -20.02 3.08 0.76
C THR A 14 -20.26 3.25 2.26
N LYS A 15 -19.98 4.43 2.81
CA LYS A 15 -20.34 4.79 4.19
C LYS A 15 -21.49 5.79 4.15
N ASP A 16 -22.40 5.68 5.10
CA ASP A 16 -23.56 6.59 5.18
C ASP A 16 -23.18 8.02 5.57
N GLU A 17 -21.94 8.25 6.04
CA GLU A 17 -21.49 9.55 6.54
C GLU A 17 -20.12 9.98 6.01
N ASP A 18 -20.02 11.27 5.67
CA ASP A 18 -18.78 11.98 5.39
C ASP A 18 -17.92 12.08 6.67
N PHE A 19 -16.61 12.01 6.52
CA PHE A 19 -15.69 12.14 7.66
C PHE A 19 -14.43 12.94 7.28
N ILE A 20 -13.74 13.44 8.31
CA ILE A 20 -12.41 14.02 8.19
C ILE A 20 -11.38 12.93 8.41
N ARG A 21 -10.46 12.80 7.45
CA ARG A 21 -9.29 11.94 7.56
C ARG A 21 -8.05 12.79 7.81
N ILE A 22 -7.36 12.48 8.90
CA ILE A 22 -6.04 13.01 9.23
C ILE A 22 -5.02 11.90 9.01
N THR A 23 -4.02 12.15 8.18
CA THR A 23 -2.97 11.18 7.87
C THR A 23 -1.62 11.73 8.26
N LEU A 24 -0.87 10.94 9.04
CA LEU A 24 0.55 11.19 9.30
C LEU A 24 1.40 10.34 8.38
N GLN A 25 2.27 11.00 7.64
CA GLN A 25 3.22 10.37 6.73
C GLN A 25 4.65 10.69 7.16
N ASP A 26 5.49 9.67 7.28
CA ASP A 26 6.93 9.86 7.40
C ASP A 26 7.52 10.17 6.02
N THR A 27 8.28 11.25 5.88
CA THR A 27 8.75 11.70 4.57
C THR A 27 9.86 10.83 4.01
N THR A 28 10.69 10.25 4.88
CA THR A 28 11.81 9.38 4.50
C THR A 28 11.29 8.07 3.90
N SER A 29 10.46 7.35 4.66
CA SER A 29 9.88 6.07 4.22
C SER A 29 8.72 6.24 3.24
N LYS A 30 8.14 7.45 3.15
CA LYS A 30 6.88 7.78 2.47
C LYS A 30 5.67 6.99 2.99
N ILE A 31 5.77 6.35 4.16
CA ILE A 31 4.70 5.54 4.75
C ILE A 31 3.68 6.44 5.43
N GLN A 32 2.41 6.24 5.10
CA GLN A 32 1.29 6.73 5.88
C GLN A 32 1.08 5.77 7.05
N PHE A 33 1.59 6.13 8.23
CA PHE A 33 1.69 5.19 9.35
C PHE A 33 0.58 5.35 10.37
N LEU A 34 -0.09 6.49 10.38
CA LEU A 34 -1.28 6.73 11.17
C LEU A 34 -2.35 7.39 10.30
N THR A 35 -3.54 6.81 10.32
CA THR A 35 -4.76 7.40 9.82
C THR A 35 -5.71 7.58 10.99
N VAL A 36 -6.28 8.77 11.11
CA VAL A 36 -7.31 9.12 12.09
C VAL A 36 -8.55 9.51 11.32
N ASP A 37 -9.63 8.79 11.51
CA ASP A 37 -10.94 9.12 10.94
C ASP A 37 -11.84 9.68 12.05
N VAL A 38 -12.48 10.81 11.78
CA VAL A 38 -13.35 11.55 12.71
C VAL A 38 -14.59 12.00 11.95
N SER A 39 -15.80 11.84 12.52
CA SER A 39 -17.03 12.35 11.90
C SER A 39 -16.95 13.88 11.74
N LEU A 40 -17.71 14.44 10.78
CA LEU A 40 -17.70 15.89 10.56
C LEU A 40 -18.18 16.67 11.80
N ASP A 41 -19.22 16.17 12.46
CA ASP A 41 -19.80 16.78 13.65
C ASP A 41 -18.80 16.80 14.81
N ASP A 42 -18.15 15.67 15.04
CA ASP A 42 -17.11 15.50 16.05
C ASP A 42 -15.90 16.38 15.76
N PHE A 43 -15.45 16.45 14.50
CA PHE A 43 -14.36 17.32 14.10
C PHE A 43 -14.70 18.80 14.31
N ALA A 44 -15.94 19.23 14.00
CA ALA A 44 -16.39 20.58 14.26
C ALA A 44 -16.38 20.90 15.77
N ARG A 45 -16.89 20.00 16.62
CA ARG A 45 -16.84 20.15 18.08
C ARG A 45 -15.40 20.26 18.60
N ALA A 46 -14.50 19.45 18.07
CA ALA A 46 -13.08 19.48 18.44
C ALA A 46 -12.41 20.83 18.12
N LEU A 47 -12.76 21.48 17.00
CA LEU A 47 -12.23 22.79 16.63
C LEU A 47 -12.62 23.90 17.61
N PHE A 48 -13.80 23.79 18.24
CA PHE A 48 -14.25 24.75 19.23
C PHE A 48 -13.70 24.49 20.65
N GLY A 49 -12.91 23.42 20.82
CA GLY A 49 -12.05 23.22 22.00
C GLY A 49 -12.75 22.76 23.27
N ILE A 50 -13.95 22.18 23.18
CA ILE A 50 -14.77 21.94 24.38
C ILE A 50 -14.66 20.50 24.90
N GLU A 51 -14.34 19.48 24.07
CA GLU A 51 -14.45 18.08 24.51
C GLU A 51 -13.41 17.13 23.88
N ASN A 52 -13.08 16.05 24.62
CA ASN A 52 -12.38 14.89 24.07
C ASN A 52 -13.29 14.22 23.03
N THR A 53 -12.79 14.12 21.81
CA THR A 53 -13.57 13.65 20.66
C THR A 53 -13.20 12.21 20.31
N PRO A 54 -14.17 11.29 20.18
CA PRO A 54 -13.90 9.93 19.75
C PRO A 54 -13.33 9.93 18.32
N CYS A 55 -12.30 9.11 18.09
CA CYS A 55 -11.69 8.96 16.77
C CYS A 55 -11.26 7.53 16.52
N GLU A 56 -11.29 7.11 15.26
CA GLU A 56 -10.80 5.80 14.83
C GLU A 56 -9.35 5.90 14.42
N LEU A 57 -8.47 5.18 15.12
CA LEU A 57 -7.04 5.15 14.85
C LEU A 57 -6.66 3.88 14.10
N THR A 58 -6.13 4.03 12.89
CA THR A 58 -5.55 2.94 12.12
C THR A 58 -4.04 3.13 11.99
N PHE A 59 -3.28 2.16 12.50
CA PHE A 59 -1.82 2.14 12.40
C PHE A 59 -1.36 1.20 11.30
N ASN A 60 -0.48 1.70 10.43
CA ASN A 60 0.04 0.94 9.30
C ASN A 60 1.57 0.87 9.36
N ASN A 61 2.09 -0.34 9.31
CA ASN A 61 3.52 -0.63 9.09
C ASN A 61 4.48 0.19 9.97
N LEU A 62 4.17 0.36 11.26
CA LEU A 62 4.96 1.18 12.21
C LEU A 62 6.46 0.81 12.23
N LYS A 63 6.79 -0.47 12.02
CA LYS A 63 8.17 -0.99 12.01
C LYS A 63 9.04 -0.46 10.86
N ALA A 64 8.42 0.20 9.88
CA ALA A 64 9.07 0.72 8.69
C ALA A 64 9.21 2.25 8.69
N ILE A 65 8.72 2.93 9.74
CA ILE A 65 8.90 4.38 9.92
C ILE A 65 10.40 4.70 10.05
N GLY A 66 10.85 5.75 9.35
CA GLY A 66 12.25 6.19 9.38
C GLY A 66 13.21 5.34 8.55
N LYS A 67 12.73 4.22 7.99
CA LYS A 67 13.51 3.36 7.09
C LYS A 67 13.43 3.84 5.65
N THR A 68 14.43 3.51 4.86
CA THR A 68 14.42 3.77 3.43
C THR A 68 13.70 2.64 2.71
N LYS A 69 12.69 2.99 1.91
CA LYS A 69 12.00 2.02 1.06
C LYS A 69 12.85 1.74 -0.17
N GLU A 70 13.32 0.51 -0.31
CA GLU A 70 13.95 0.02 -1.53
C GLU A 70 12.92 -0.76 -2.36
N VAL A 71 12.95 -0.59 -3.68
CA VAL A 71 12.05 -1.25 -4.62
C VAL A 71 12.85 -1.89 -5.75
N LYS A 72 12.55 -3.14 -6.08
CA LYS A 72 13.11 -3.85 -7.22
C LYS A 72 12.00 -4.46 -8.06
N MET A 73 12.24 -4.53 -9.37
CA MET A 73 11.33 -5.17 -10.30
C MET A 73 12.06 -6.34 -10.95
N PHE A 74 11.37 -7.48 -11.03
CA PHE A 74 11.85 -8.67 -11.70
C PHE A 74 10.85 -9.11 -12.75
N GLU A 75 11.35 -9.61 -13.87
CA GLU A 75 10.52 -10.27 -14.88
C GLU A 75 10.53 -11.78 -14.60
N VAL A 76 9.34 -12.36 -14.54
CA VAL A 76 9.15 -13.79 -14.27
C VAL A 76 8.38 -14.39 -15.44
N GLN A 77 8.94 -15.43 -16.05
CA GLN A 77 8.25 -16.21 -17.06
C GLN A 77 7.33 -17.24 -16.39
N THR A 78 6.09 -17.28 -16.87
CA THR A 78 5.05 -18.18 -16.40
C THR A 78 4.20 -18.64 -17.57
N ASP A 79 3.64 -19.84 -17.44
CA ASP A 79 2.68 -20.38 -18.39
C ASP A 79 1.23 -20.01 -17.99
N GLU A 80 1.06 -19.34 -16.83
CA GLU A 80 -0.23 -18.95 -16.25
C GLU A 80 -0.49 -17.43 -16.33
N MET A 81 -1.68 -17.08 -16.84
CA MET A 81 -2.10 -15.70 -17.12
C MET A 81 -2.75 -14.97 -15.92
N TRP A 82 -3.01 -15.63 -14.80
CA TRP A 82 -3.82 -15.01 -13.72
C TRP A 82 -3.25 -15.13 -12.32
N VAL A 83 -2.41 -16.13 -12.09
CA VAL A 83 -1.80 -16.38 -10.80
C VAL A 83 -0.31 -16.58 -11.04
N LEU A 84 0.51 -15.80 -10.34
CA LEU A 84 1.93 -16.11 -10.28
C LEU A 84 2.11 -17.20 -9.22
N PRO A 85 2.77 -18.33 -9.55
CA PRO A 85 3.02 -19.35 -8.55
C PRO A 85 3.89 -18.77 -7.44
N THR A 86 3.32 -18.62 -6.24
CA THR A 86 4.00 -17.98 -5.09
C THR A 86 5.34 -18.66 -4.78
N GLU A 87 5.41 -19.98 -4.96
CA GLU A 87 6.61 -20.82 -4.79
C GLU A 87 7.78 -20.37 -5.69
N ARG A 88 7.50 -19.88 -6.91
CA ARG A 88 8.52 -19.32 -7.81
C ARG A 88 8.96 -17.92 -7.41
N LEU A 89 8.30 -17.27 -6.46
CA LEU A 89 8.64 -15.93 -5.99
C LEU A 89 9.29 -15.96 -4.60
N GLU A 90 9.20 -17.08 -3.88
CA GLU A 90 9.79 -17.25 -2.55
C GLU A 90 11.32 -17.11 -2.56
N PHE A 91 12.01 -17.54 -3.62
CA PHE A 91 13.46 -17.35 -3.72
C PHE A 91 13.87 -15.88 -3.85
N LEU A 92 12.98 -15.03 -4.38
CA LEU A 92 13.19 -13.58 -4.52
C LEU A 92 12.82 -12.82 -3.24
N ALA A 93 12.10 -13.44 -2.30
CA ALA A 93 11.68 -12.87 -1.02
C ALA A 93 12.73 -13.03 0.11
N ARG A 94 13.98 -13.37 -0.24
CA ARG A 94 15.10 -13.47 0.72
C ARG A 94 15.54 -12.07 1.19
N ASP A 95 16.27 -12.00 2.31
CA ASP A 95 16.88 -10.76 2.84
C ASP A 95 15.91 -9.59 3.10
N GLY A 96 14.69 -9.92 3.56
CA GLY A 96 13.67 -8.93 3.94
C GLY A 96 12.89 -8.32 2.78
N TRP A 97 13.07 -8.81 1.55
CA TRP A 97 12.27 -8.43 0.40
C TRP A 97 10.87 -9.08 0.44
N GLN A 98 9.84 -8.29 0.19
CA GLN A 98 8.44 -8.73 0.16
C GLN A 98 7.78 -8.34 -1.16
N ILE A 99 6.96 -9.23 -1.71
CA ILE A 99 6.18 -8.98 -2.93
C ILE A 99 5.09 -7.95 -2.63
N GLN A 100 4.96 -6.91 -3.46
CA GLN A 100 3.85 -5.99 -3.34
C GLN A 100 2.51 -6.69 -3.62
N LEU A 101 1.49 -6.38 -2.82
CA LEU A 101 0.16 -7.00 -2.96
C LEU A 101 -0.45 -6.78 -4.35
N SER A 102 -0.24 -5.60 -4.94
CA SER A 102 -0.64 -5.27 -6.32
C SER A 102 0.08 -6.10 -7.38
N SER A 103 1.25 -6.66 -7.07
CA SER A 103 1.97 -7.58 -7.96
C SER A 103 1.50 -9.03 -7.82
N LYS A 104 0.73 -9.37 -6.75
CA LYS A 104 0.13 -10.70 -6.56
C LYS A 104 -1.13 -10.92 -7.38
N LEU A 105 -1.87 -9.84 -7.69
CA LEU A 105 -3.09 -9.86 -8.49
C LEU A 105 -2.81 -9.09 -9.78
N ASN A 106 -2.50 -9.82 -10.85
CA ASN A 106 -1.95 -9.22 -12.06
C ASN A 106 -2.78 -9.57 -13.29
N SER A 107 -3.55 -8.62 -13.81
CA SER A 107 -4.21 -8.69 -15.13
C SER A 107 -3.56 -7.78 -16.17
N ARG A 108 -2.58 -6.95 -15.77
CA ARG A 108 -2.03 -5.85 -16.59
C ARG A 108 -0.59 -6.04 -17.04
N ASN A 109 0.12 -7.05 -16.55
CA ASN A 109 1.57 -7.16 -16.69
C ASN A 109 2.03 -8.33 -17.56
N TYR A 110 1.22 -8.79 -18.52
CA TYR A 110 1.61 -9.89 -19.40
C TYR A 110 2.01 -9.44 -20.80
N ARG A 111 3.15 -9.96 -21.26
CA ARG A 111 3.50 -9.97 -22.68
C ARG A 111 3.49 -11.41 -23.18
N LEU A 112 2.76 -11.64 -24.27
CA LEU A 112 2.76 -12.92 -24.96
C LEU A 112 4.08 -13.09 -25.71
N ASN A 113 4.79 -14.18 -25.46
CA ASN A 113 5.98 -14.53 -26.22
C ASN A 113 5.62 -15.65 -27.19
N SER A 114 5.52 -15.33 -28.49
CA SER A 114 5.06 -16.25 -29.54
C SER A 114 6.21 -16.99 -30.27
N ALA A 115 7.44 -16.90 -29.75
CA ALA A 115 8.63 -17.47 -30.38
C ALA A 115 8.73 -19.01 -30.25
N ASP A 116 8.10 -19.58 -29.22
CA ASP A 116 7.98 -21.03 -29.04
C ASP A 116 6.52 -21.41 -29.28
N SER A 117 6.24 -22.59 -29.82
CA SER A 117 4.88 -23.15 -30.05
C SER A 117 4.06 -23.37 -28.74
N GLN A 118 4.46 -22.73 -27.64
CA GLN A 118 3.82 -22.69 -26.34
C GLN A 118 3.66 -21.23 -25.92
N TYR A 119 2.46 -20.84 -25.50
CA TYR A 119 2.19 -19.50 -25.00
C TYR A 119 2.91 -19.28 -23.68
N LYS A 120 4.01 -18.52 -23.70
CA LYS A 120 4.70 -18.06 -22.48
C LYS A 120 4.30 -16.63 -22.17
N PHE A 121 4.06 -16.36 -20.91
CA PHE A 121 3.73 -15.03 -20.41
C PHE A 121 4.87 -14.49 -19.56
N THR A 122 5.29 -13.26 -19.82
CA THR A 122 6.22 -12.55 -18.94
C THR A 122 5.44 -11.65 -18.00
N ALA A 123 5.61 -11.82 -16.69
CA ALA A 123 5.02 -10.96 -15.66
C ALA A 123 6.09 -10.09 -14.99
N SER A 124 5.82 -8.79 -14.86
CA SER A 124 6.63 -7.89 -14.03
C SER A 124 6.15 -7.94 -12.58
N VAL A 125 7.05 -8.32 -11.67
CA VAL A 125 6.78 -8.46 -10.23
C VAL A 125 7.61 -7.44 -9.46
N MET A 126 6.95 -6.65 -8.62
CA MET A 126 7.62 -5.67 -7.77
C MET A 126 7.83 -6.21 -6.36
N PHE A 127 9.05 -6.05 -5.87
CA PHE A 127 9.46 -6.37 -4.51
C PHE A 127 9.86 -5.10 -3.79
N GLU A 128 9.58 -5.04 -2.50
CA GLU A 128 9.98 -3.94 -1.64
C GLU A 128 10.58 -4.44 -0.33
N ARG A 129 11.49 -3.65 0.24
CA ARG A 129 11.94 -3.81 1.62
C ARG A 129 12.17 -2.45 2.26
N PHE A 130 12.21 -2.45 3.58
CA PHE A 130 12.53 -1.28 4.37
C PHE A 130 13.85 -1.51 5.11
N VAL A 131 14.85 -0.68 4.81
CA VAL A 131 16.20 -0.74 5.37
C VAL A 131 16.43 0.42 6.33
#